data_AF-A0AA95FTL0-F1
#
_entry.id   AF-A0AA95FTL0-F1
#
_cell.length_a   1.000
_cell.length_b   1.000
_cell.length_c   1.000
_cell.angle_alpha   90.00
_cell.angle_beta   90.00
_cell.angle_gamma   90.00
#
_symmetry.space_group_name_H-M   'P 1'
#
loop_
_entity.id
_entity.type
_entity.pdbx_description
1 polymer ?
#
loop_
_entity_poly.entity_id
_entity_poly.type
_entity_poly.pdbx_seq_one_letter_code
_entity_poly.pdbx_strand_id
1 'polypeptide(L)'
;MTVSGSFHRHLSQIAADVRELNQLGAVVLSPADPRVVDAFGDFLFVASDRQRTVKRLQDRHLAAIERSALLWLVAPDGYVGPSAALEIGVAVATGVPVFARSPINDLTLRQYVTPCPSITAALGSGAAGLDTRPSSAPPLVLEPLEGGRRAHDLLELISSRLSRTNNQKQERDQVATAAARQLKDALRHL
;
A
#
# COMPACT_ATOMS: atom_id res chain seq x y z
N MET A 1 -11.20 13.14 -15.19
CA MET A 1 -10.15 12.31 -14.60
C MET A 1 -8.89 13.12 -14.41
N THR A 2 -7.96 12.63 -13.59
CA THR A 2 -6.68 13.30 -13.35
C THR A 2 -5.54 12.40 -13.81
N VAL A 3 -4.46 13.00 -14.28
CA VAL A 3 -3.21 12.32 -14.64
C VAL A 3 -2.12 12.77 -13.67
N SER A 4 -1.48 11.81 -13.03
CA SER A 4 -0.39 12.01 -12.08
C SER A 4 0.88 11.32 -12.55
N GLY A 5 2.04 11.82 -12.14
CA GLY A 5 3.32 11.22 -12.46
C GLY A 5 4.47 12.12 -12.03
N SER A 6 5.70 11.60 -12.05
CA SER A 6 6.88 12.43 -11.78
C SER A 6 7.18 13.30 -13.00
N PHE A 7 6.83 14.59 -12.95
CA PHE A 7 7.12 15.51 -14.06
C PHE A 7 8.61 15.61 -14.38
N HIS A 8 9.51 15.45 -13.39
CA HIS A 8 10.96 15.45 -13.65
C HIS A 8 11.44 14.22 -14.41
N ARG A 9 10.73 13.10 -14.31
CA ARG A 9 11.19 11.81 -14.84
C ARG A 9 10.40 11.36 -16.07
N HIS A 10 9.12 11.69 -16.11
CA HIS A 10 8.15 11.08 -17.03
C HIS A 10 7.33 12.13 -17.80
N LEU A 11 7.80 13.38 -17.92
CA LEU A 11 7.08 14.47 -18.60
C LEU A 11 6.60 14.09 -20.00
N SER A 12 7.45 13.43 -20.79
CA SER A 12 7.13 13.04 -22.16
C SER A 12 5.99 12.01 -22.22
N GLN A 13 5.99 11.03 -21.33
CA GLN A 13 4.90 10.07 -21.18
C GLN A 13 3.63 10.73 -20.63
N ILE A 14 3.73 11.60 -19.62
CA ILE A 14 2.57 12.36 -19.11
C ILE A 14 1.91 13.14 -20.26
N ALA A 15 2.71 13.84 -21.07
CA ALA A 15 2.20 14.59 -22.20
C ALA A 15 1.59 13.69 -23.29
N ALA A 16 2.15 12.49 -23.52
CA ALA A 16 1.60 11.52 -24.45
C ALA A 16 0.23 10.99 -23.97
N ASP A 17 0.15 10.57 -22.72
CA ASP A 17 -1.06 10.00 -22.12
C ASP A 17 -2.19 11.05 -22.04
N VAL A 18 -1.88 12.31 -21.70
CA VAL A 18 -2.87 13.40 -21.73
C VAL A 18 -3.40 13.64 -23.15
N ARG A 19 -2.54 13.59 -24.17
CA ARG A 19 -2.98 13.71 -25.57
C ARG A 19 -3.86 12.53 -25.99
N GLU A 20 -3.47 11.30 -25.66
CA GLU A 20 -4.24 10.10 -25.94
C GLU A 20 -5.64 10.18 -25.29
N LEU A 21 -5.70 10.58 -24.01
CA LEU A 21 -6.95 10.80 -23.29
C LEU A 21 -7.85 11.83 -23.98
N ASN A 22 -7.30 12.98 -24.35
CA ASN A 22 -8.06 14.02 -25.05
C ASN A 22 -8.58 13.53 -26.43
N GLN A 23 -7.78 12.73 -27.16
CA GLN A 23 -8.19 12.14 -28.44
C GLN A 23 -9.33 11.13 -28.28
N LEU A 24 -9.37 10.41 -27.15
CA LEU A 24 -10.46 9.51 -26.78
C LEU A 24 -11.71 10.24 -26.25
N GLY A 25 -11.71 11.58 -26.22
CA GLY A 25 -12.81 12.39 -25.71
C GLY A 25 -12.92 12.43 -24.19
N ALA A 26 -11.91 11.93 -23.46
CA ALA A 26 -11.87 12.03 -22.02
C ALA A 26 -11.56 13.45 -21.55
N VAL A 27 -12.21 13.89 -20.47
CA VAL A 27 -11.93 15.18 -19.84
C VAL A 27 -10.84 15.01 -18.78
N VAL A 28 -9.65 15.55 -19.07
CA VAL A 28 -8.52 15.63 -18.13
C VAL A 28 -8.62 16.91 -17.30
N LEU A 29 -8.89 16.77 -16.00
CA LEU A 29 -9.05 17.89 -15.06
C LEU A 29 -7.71 18.49 -14.65
N SER A 30 -6.66 17.65 -14.56
CA SER A 30 -5.29 18.11 -14.33
C SER A 30 -4.26 17.04 -14.73
N PRO A 31 -3.08 17.46 -15.22
CA PRO A 31 -2.86 18.71 -15.95
C PRO A 31 -3.71 18.71 -17.25
N ALA A 32 -4.45 19.79 -17.51
CA ALA A 32 -5.23 19.89 -18.75
C ALA A 32 -4.33 20.16 -19.97
N ASP A 33 -3.21 20.86 -19.73
CA ASP A 33 -2.14 21.09 -20.70
C ASP A 33 -0.80 20.90 -19.97
N PRO A 34 -0.06 19.82 -20.27
CA PRO A 34 1.17 19.44 -19.57
C PRO A 34 2.43 20.11 -20.16
N ARG A 35 2.30 21.02 -21.14
CA ARG A 35 3.46 21.75 -21.68
C ARG A 35 4.08 22.63 -20.60
N VAL A 36 5.36 22.46 -20.33
CA VAL A 36 6.10 23.28 -19.34
C VAL A 36 6.22 24.71 -19.84
N VAL A 37 5.90 25.68 -18.99
CA VAL A 37 5.96 27.12 -19.29
C VAL A 37 6.85 27.90 -18.34
N ASP A 38 7.14 27.36 -17.16
CA ASP A 38 7.98 28.01 -16.15
C ASP A 38 8.56 26.95 -15.19
N ALA A 39 9.57 27.33 -14.39
CA ALA A 39 10.13 26.47 -13.36
C ALA A 39 10.61 27.28 -12.14
N PHE A 40 10.48 26.71 -10.95
CA PHE A 40 11.01 27.29 -9.70
C PHE A 40 11.76 26.21 -8.91
N GLY A 41 13.09 26.25 -8.94
CA GLY A 41 13.92 25.15 -8.42
C GLY A 41 13.60 23.84 -9.14
N ASP A 42 13.37 22.79 -8.37
CA ASP A 42 12.95 21.47 -8.86
C ASP A 42 11.42 21.35 -9.00
N PHE A 43 10.73 22.44 -9.35
CA PHE A 43 9.28 22.42 -9.55
C PHE A 43 8.93 23.01 -10.91
N LEU A 44 8.15 22.26 -11.71
CA LEU A 44 7.75 22.65 -13.06
C LEU A 44 6.33 23.18 -13.08
N PHE A 45 6.12 24.32 -13.73
CA PHE A 45 4.80 24.86 -14.03
C PHE A 45 4.44 24.56 -15.47
N VAL A 46 3.20 24.15 -15.70
CA VAL A 46 2.65 23.83 -17.02
C VAL A 46 1.66 24.87 -17.50
N ALA A 47 1.37 24.89 -18.80
CA ALA A 47 0.54 25.90 -19.46
C ALA A 47 -0.89 25.98 -18.89
N SER A 48 -1.38 24.88 -18.29
CA SER A 48 -2.67 24.85 -17.61
C SER A 48 -2.65 25.45 -16.20
N ASP A 49 -1.50 25.89 -15.68
CA ASP A 49 -1.35 26.45 -14.34
C ASP A 49 -1.72 27.92 -14.31
N ARG A 50 -2.80 28.23 -13.58
CA ARG A 50 -3.28 29.61 -13.41
C ARG A 50 -2.63 30.32 -12.21
N GLN A 51 -1.87 29.61 -11.37
CA GLN A 51 -1.32 30.12 -10.12
C GLN A 51 0.14 29.70 -9.96
N ARG A 52 0.97 30.61 -9.42
CA ARG A 52 2.44 30.48 -9.39
C ARG A 52 3.04 29.96 -8.07
N THR A 53 2.21 29.48 -7.14
CA THR A 53 2.73 28.90 -5.88
C THR A 53 2.57 27.39 -5.89
N VAL A 54 3.64 26.67 -5.52
CA VAL A 54 3.66 25.20 -5.41
C VAL A 54 2.46 24.66 -4.63
N LYS A 55 2.20 25.22 -3.43
CA LYS A 55 1.07 24.79 -2.59
C LYS A 55 -0.27 24.89 -3.31
N ARG A 56 -0.64 26.05 -3.85
CA ARG A 56 -1.95 26.22 -4.48
C ARG A 56 -2.11 25.38 -5.74
N LEU A 57 -1.02 25.16 -6.48
CA LEU A 57 -1.03 24.28 -7.63
C LEU A 57 -1.29 22.83 -7.21
N GLN A 58 -0.60 22.35 -6.16
CA GLN A 58 -0.87 21.04 -5.58
C GLN A 58 -2.31 20.95 -5.05
N ASP A 59 -2.78 21.93 -4.28
CA ASP A 59 -4.15 21.94 -3.74
C ASP A 59 -5.21 21.83 -4.87
N ARG A 60 -5.02 22.54 -5.98
CA ARG A 60 -5.89 22.44 -7.16
C ARG A 60 -5.83 21.05 -7.79
N HIS A 61 -4.64 20.46 -7.88
CA HIS A 61 -4.45 19.12 -8.42
C HIS A 61 -5.15 18.06 -7.55
N LEU A 62 -4.99 18.13 -6.23
CA LEU A 62 -5.68 17.26 -5.28
C LEU A 62 -7.21 17.42 -5.38
N ALA A 63 -7.73 18.65 -5.42
CA ALA A 63 -9.16 18.89 -5.64
C ALA A 63 -9.66 18.40 -7.02
N ALA A 64 -8.78 18.22 -8.02
CA ALA A 64 -9.12 17.61 -9.29
C ALA A 64 -9.20 16.07 -9.18
N ILE A 65 -8.34 15.46 -8.37
CA ILE A 65 -8.39 14.02 -8.05
C ILE A 65 -9.72 13.69 -7.39
N GLU A 66 -10.11 14.42 -6.35
CA GLU A 66 -11.36 14.18 -5.61
C GLU A 66 -12.63 14.19 -6.48
N ARG A 67 -12.62 14.95 -7.58
CA ARG A 67 -13.73 15.07 -8.55
C ARG A 67 -13.58 14.15 -9.75
N SER A 68 -12.56 13.31 -9.78
CA SER A 68 -12.26 12.44 -10.92
C SER A 68 -12.89 11.07 -10.76
N ALA A 69 -13.39 10.54 -11.87
CA ALA A 69 -13.83 9.14 -11.93
C ALA A 69 -12.69 8.14 -11.70
N LEU A 70 -11.44 8.53 -12.03
CA LEU A 70 -10.23 7.75 -11.80
C LEU A 70 -9.00 8.67 -11.79
N LEU A 71 -7.92 8.16 -11.20
CA LEU A 71 -6.56 8.69 -11.34
C LEU A 71 -5.74 7.80 -12.26
N TRP A 72 -5.20 8.36 -13.34
CA TRP A 72 -4.25 7.68 -14.22
C TRP A 72 -2.82 8.04 -13.81
N LEU A 73 -2.08 7.05 -13.31
CA LEU A 73 -0.72 7.20 -12.82
C LEU A 73 0.28 6.80 -13.92
N VAL A 74 1.10 7.77 -14.32
CA VAL A 74 2.18 7.61 -15.29
C VAL A 74 3.47 7.31 -14.54
N ALA A 75 3.84 6.02 -14.54
CA ALA A 75 5.05 5.50 -13.94
C ALA A 75 5.61 4.34 -14.78
N PRO A 76 6.09 4.59 -16.02
CA PRO A 76 6.45 3.53 -16.98
C PRO A 76 7.53 2.57 -16.47
N ASP A 77 8.41 3.04 -15.60
CA ASP A 77 9.49 2.27 -14.96
C ASP A 77 9.18 1.89 -13.50
N GLY A 78 7.93 2.06 -13.08
CA GLY A 78 7.45 1.74 -11.74
C GLY A 78 7.86 2.73 -10.65
N TYR A 79 8.56 3.83 -10.98
CA TYR A 79 8.93 4.86 -10.01
C TYR A 79 7.76 5.81 -9.73
N VAL A 80 7.52 6.08 -8.44
CA VAL A 80 6.56 7.07 -7.98
C VAL A 80 7.30 8.09 -7.12
N GLY A 81 7.22 9.38 -7.51
CA GLY A 81 7.81 10.47 -6.74
C GLY A 81 6.95 10.89 -5.55
N PRO A 82 7.48 11.71 -4.62
CA PRO A 82 6.76 12.11 -3.41
C PRO A 82 5.40 12.78 -3.67
N SER A 83 5.31 13.70 -4.63
CA SER A 83 4.04 14.34 -4.99
C SER A 83 3.03 13.33 -5.55
N ALA A 84 3.46 12.43 -6.43
CA ALA A 84 2.60 11.38 -6.96
C ALA A 84 2.14 10.39 -5.88
N ALA A 85 2.98 10.10 -4.88
CA ALA A 85 2.59 9.28 -3.73
C ALA A 85 1.52 9.96 -2.87
N LEU A 86 1.63 11.27 -2.64
CA LEU A 86 0.59 12.08 -1.98
C LEU A 86 -0.74 12.03 -2.77
N GLU A 87 -0.66 12.15 -4.10
CA GLU A 87 -1.81 12.11 -5.00
C GLU A 87 -2.52 10.74 -4.98
N ILE A 88 -1.76 9.64 -4.95
CA ILE A 88 -2.31 8.29 -4.72
C ILE A 88 -3.02 8.23 -3.37
N GLY A 89 -2.42 8.77 -2.32
CA GLY A 89 -3.00 8.79 -0.98
C GLY A 89 -4.36 9.50 -0.94
N VAL A 90 -4.47 10.66 -1.59
CA VAL A 90 -5.75 11.40 -1.71
C VAL A 90 -6.76 10.61 -2.51
N ALA A 91 -6.37 10.04 -3.66
CA ALA A 91 -7.28 9.25 -4.49
C ALA A 91 -7.88 8.08 -3.68
N VAL A 92 -7.03 7.33 -2.97
CA VAL A 92 -7.46 6.21 -2.10
C VAL A 92 -8.40 6.69 -1.00
N ALA A 93 -8.06 7.79 -0.32
CA ALA A 93 -8.86 8.34 0.77
C ALA A 93 -10.26 8.79 0.31
N THR A 94 -10.40 9.24 -0.94
CA THR A 94 -11.68 9.67 -1.51
C THR A 94 -12.36 8.61 -2.38
N GLY A 95 -11.85 7.37 -2.41
CA GLY A 95 -12.45 6.28 -3.18
C GLY A 95 -12.27 6.40 -4.70
N VAL A 96 -11.33 7.21 -5.17
CA VAL A 96 -11.00 7.36 -6.59
C VAL A 96 -10.03 6.24 -6.99
N PRO A 97 -10.40 5.35 -7.92
CA PRO A 97 -9.55 4.24 -8.32
C PRO A 97 -8.29 4.74 -9.05
N VAL A 98 -7.15 4.12 -8.75
CA VAL A 98 -5.85 4.47 -9.34
C VAL A 98 -5.40 3.37 -10.30
N PHE A 99 -5.10 3.76 -11.55
CA PHE A 99 -4.62 2.85 -12.58
C PHE A 99 -3.24 3.24 -13.09
N ALA A 100 -2.40 2.26 -13.43
CA ALA A 100 -1.12 2.49 -14.08
C ALA A 100 -0.84 1.42 -15.14
N ARG A 101 -0.10 1.77 -16.19
CA ARG A 101 0.27 0.80 -17.24
C ARG A 101 1.29 -0.23 -16.76
N SER A 102 2.28 0.23 -16.01
CA SER A 102 3.37 -0.59 -15.49
C SER A 102 3.15 -0.90 -14.00
N PRO A 103 3.67 -2.04 -13.50
CA PRO A 103 3.66 -2.33 -12.07
C PRO A 103 4.49 -1.30 -11.30
N ILE A 104 4.00 -0.88 -10.13
CA ILE A 104 4.71 0.04 -9.24
C ILE A 104 5.74 -0.72 -8.42
N ASN A 105 6.95 -0.16 -8.31
CA ASN A 105 8.07 -0.79 -7.62
C ASN A 105 7.91 -0.76 -6.09
N ASP A 106 7.36 0.33 -5.55
CA ASP A 106 7.11 0.46 -4.12
C ASP A 106 6.06 -0.55 -3.66
N LEU A 107 6.41 -1.36 -2.66
CA LEU A 107 5.58 -2.46 -2.16
C LEU A 107 4.28 -1.99 -1.51
N THR A 108 4.26 -0.79 -0.94
CA THR A 108 3.08 -0.22 -0.29
C THR A 108 2.16 0.38 -1.35
N LEU A 109 2.68 1.25 -2.21
CA LEU A 109 1.89 1.95 -3.22
C LEU A 109 1.28 0.99 -4.25
N ARG A 110 1.98 -0.09 -4.60
CA ARG A 110 1.45 -1.09 -5.55
C ARG A 110 0.18 -1.79 -5.06
N GLN A 111 -0.12 -1.80 -3.76
CA GLN A 111 -1.36 -2.38 -3.23
C GLN A 111 -2.59 -1.51 -3.54
N TYR A 112 -2.38 -0.24 -3.87
CA TYR A 112 -3.43 0.74 -4.13
C TYR A 112 -3.56 1.09 -5.62
N VAL A 113 -2.68 0.57 -6.47
CA VAL A 113 -2.65 0.86 -7.90
C VAL A 113 -3.00 -0.40 -8.68
N THR A 114 -4.04 -0.32 -9.50
CA THR A 114 -4.47 -1.43 -10.36
C THR A 114 -3.72 -1.38 -11.69
N PRO A 115 -2.93 -2.41 -12.04
CA PRO A 115 -2.30 -2.48 -13.36
C PRO A 115 -3.37 -2.53 -14.46
N CYS A 116 -3.21 -1.69 -15.47
CA CYS A 116 -4.16 -1.58 -16.58
C CYS A 116 -3.41 -1.44 -17.91
N PRO A 117 -3.59 -2.36 -18.87
CA PRO A 117 -2.76 -2.41 -20.07
C PRO A 117 -2.90 -1.20 -21.00
N SER A 118 -4.02 -0.48 -20.93
CA SER A 118 -4.31 0.69 -21.77
C SER A 118 -5.23 1.69 -21.09
N ILE A 119 -5.17 2.94 -21.55
CA ILE A 119 -6.06 4.01 -21.13
C ILE A 119 -7.53 3.64 -21.41
N THR A 120 -7.83 3.09 -22.59
CA THR A 120 -9.20 2.67 -22.95
C THR A 120 -9.77 1.65 -21.98
N ALA A 121 -8.97 0.69 -21.50
CA ALA A 121 -9.41 -0.28 -20.51
C ALA A 121 -9.72 0.38 -19.16
N ALA A 122 -8.92 1.37 -18.74
CA ALA A 122 -9.18 2.14 -17.53
C ALA A 122 -10.45 3.00 -17.65
N LEU A 123 -10.71 3.59 -18.83
CA LEU A 123 -11.95 4.34 -19.09
C LEU A 123 -13.20 3.46 -18.98
N GLY A 124 -13.16 2.26 -19.58
CA GLY A 124 -14.26 1.29 -19.45
C GLY A 124 -14.48 0.85 -18.00
N SER A 125 -13.39 0.69 -17.25
CA SER A 125 -13.40 0.33 -15.83
C SER A 125 -13.98 1.43 -14.93
N GLY A 126 -13.62 2.69 -15.18
CA GLY A 126 -14.14 3.85 -14.45
C GLY A 126 -15.62 4.12 -14.73
N ALA A 127 -16.11 3.82 -15.94
CA ALA A 127 -17.52 3.95 -16.30
C ALA A 127 -18.41 2.85 -15.70
N ALA A 128 -17.86 1.65 -15.50
CA ALA A 128 -18.59 0.51 -14.94
C ALA A 128 -18.77 0.55 -13.42
N GLY A 129 -18.27 1.59 -12.73
CA GLY A 129 -18.38 1.71 -11.28
C GLY A 129 -17.74 0.54 -10.56
N LEU A 130 -16.50 0.18 -10.94
CA LEU A 130 -15.76 -0.85 -10.24
C LEU A 130 -15.60 -0.47 -8.78
N ASP A 131 -16.34 -1.20 -7.94
CA ASP A 131 -16.22 -1.26 -6.49
C ASP A 131 -14.84 -1.86 -6.19
N THR A 132 -13.78 -1.07 -6.35
CA THR A 132 -12.40 -1.45 -5.99
C THR A 132 -12.20 -1.38 -4.48
N ARG A 133 -13.19 -1.84 -3.71
CA ARG A 133 -12.93 -2.20 -2.32
C ARG A 133 -11.99 -3.39 -2.37
N PRO A 134 -10.80 -3.33 -1.75
CA PRO A 134 -10.02 -4.53 -1.52
C PRO A 134 -10.93 -5.57 -0.85
N SER A 135 -10.78 -6.83 -1.26
CA SER A 135 -11.44 -7.99 -0.67
C SER A 135 -11.65 -7.80 0.83
N SER A 136 -12.89 -8.02 1.29
CA SER A 136 -13.36 -7.89 2.67
C SER A 136 -12.74 -8.92 3.62
N ALA A 137 -11.42 -9.08 3.62
CA ALA A 137 -10.75 -9.43 4.85
C ALA A 137 -10.91 -8.19 5.74
N PRO A 138 -11.60 -8.27 6.89
CA PRO A 138 -11.67 -7.13 7.79
C PRO A 138 -10.22 -6.71 8.08
N PRO A 139 -9.88 -5.42 7.98
CA PRO A 139 -8.58 -4.97 8.44
C PRO A 139 -8.42 -5.53 9.85
N LEU A 140 -7.30 -6.22 10.10
CA LEU A 140 -6.92 -6.59 11.44
C LEU A 140 -6.64 -5.28 12.18
N VAL A 141 -7.71 -4.63 12.62
CA VAL A 141 -7.66 -3.53 13.56
C VAL A 141 -7.20 -4.18 14.84
N LEU A 142 -5.90 -4.11 15.10
CA LEU A 142 -5.40 -4.26 16.44
C LEU A 142 -5.90 -3.03 17.20
N GLU A 143 -7.12 -3.11 17.71
CA GLU A 143 -7.62 -2.22 18.76
C GLU A 143 -6.51 -2.12 19.82
N PRO A 144 -5.83 -0.95 19.97
CA PRO A 144 -4.55 -0.87 20.68
C PRO A 144 -4.63 -1.32 22.14
N LEU A 145 -5.83 -1.36 22.72
CA LEU A 145 -6.06 -1.69 24.13
C LEU A 145 -6.57 -3.12 24.36
N GLU A 146 -7.11 -3.80 23.34
CA GLU A 146 -7.56 -5.20 23.43
C GLU A 146 -6.55 -6.19 22.85
N GLY A 147 -5.84 -5.83 21.78
CA GLY A 147 -4.85 -6.69 21.13
C GLY A 147 -3.66 -7.01 22.04
N GLY A 148 -3.20 -6.02 22.81
CA GLY A 148 -2.09 -6.20 23.76
C GLY A 148 -2.44 -7.14 24.92
N ARG A 149 -3.64 -7.01 25.50
CA ARG A 149 -4.10 -7.91 26.57
C ARG A 149 -4.28 -9.34 26.08
N ARG A 150 -4.95 -9.55 24.95
CA ARG A 150 -5.12 -10.89 24.38
C ARG A 150 -3.80 -11.55 24.01
N ALA A 151 -2.84 -10.80 23.46
CA ALA A 151 -1.51 -11.31 23.18
C ALA A 151 -0.76 -11.69 24.46
N HIS A 152 -0.85 -10.86 25.50
CA HIS A 152 -0.24 -11.13 26.80
C HIS A 152 -0.86 -12.36 27.48
N ASP A 153 -2.20 -12.48 27.50
CA ASP A 153 -2.91 -13.62 28.09
C ASP A 153 -2.56 -14.93 27.36
N LEU A 154 -2.40 -14.89 26.03
CA LEU A 154 -2.00 -16.05 25.24
C LEU A 154 -0.55 -16.46 25.53
N LEU A 155 0.35 -15.49 25.68
CA LEU A 155 1.75 -15.75 26.05
C LEU A 155 1.86 -16.34 27.46
N GLU A 156 1.07 -15.86 28.42
CA GLU A 156 1.00 -16.44 29.78
C GLU A 156 0.43 -17.88 29.77
N LEU A 157 -0.58 -18.13 28.92
CA LEU A 157 -1.11 -19.49 28.74
C LEU A 157 -0.05 -20.43 28.13
N ILE A 158 0.70 -19.97 27.13
CA ILE A 158 1.77 -20.76 26.50
C ILE A 158 2.90 -21.00 27.52
N SER A 159 3.32 -19.97 28.23
CA SER A 159 4.35 -20.03 29.28
C SER A 159 3.98 -21.05 30.37
N SER A 160 2.77 -20.96 30.92
CA SER A 160 2.29 -21.88 31.97
C SER A 160 2.20 -23.34 31.50
N ARG A 161 1.84 -23.58 30.23
CA ARG A 161 1.84 -24.94 29.64
C ARG A 161 3.25 -25.47 29.45
N LEU A 162 4.17 -24.66 28.92
CA LEU A 162 5.57 -25.06 28.74
C LEU A 162 6.24 -25.38 30.09
N SER A 163 6.02 -24.56 31.13
CA SER A 163 6.54 -24.81 32.47
C SER A 163 5.98 -26.09 33.10
N ARG A 164 4.67 -26.38 32.92
CA ARG A 164 4.07 -27.64 33.39
C ARG A 164 4.66 -28.85 32.67
N THR A 165 4.83 -28.79 31.36
CA THR A 165 5.46 -29.87 30.59
C THR A 165 6.91 -30.10 31.02
N ASN A 166 7.65 -29.03 31.32
CA ASN A 166 9.03 -29.15 31.75
C ASN A 166 9.15 -29.77 33.16
N ASN A 167 8.30 -29.36 34.11
CA ASN A 167 8.25 -29.97 35.44
C ASN A 167 7.86 -31.46 35.39
N GLN A 168 6.86 -31.83 34.58
CA GLN A 168 6.47 -33.23 34.42
C GLN A 168 7.58 -34.09 33.82
N LYS A 169 8.38 -33.52 32.90
CA LYS A 169 9.55 -34.20 32.34
C LYS A 169 10.65 -34.39 33.41
N GLN A 170 10.95 -33.35 34.19
CA GLN A 170 11.92 -33.44 35.28
C GLN A 170 11.52 -34.45 36.36
N GLU A 171 10.24 -34.51 36.76
CA GLU A 171 9.76 -35.49 37.73
C GLU A 171 9.91 -36.93 37.20
N ARG A 172 9.58 -37.17 35.92
CA ARG A 172 9.76 -38.48 35.28
C ARG A 172 11.23 -38.91 35.23
N ASP A 173 12.12 -37.99 34.87
CA ASP A 173 13.55 -38.27 34.79
C ASP A 173 14.14 -38.55 36.19
N GLN A 174 13.67 -37.86 37.23
CA GLN A 174 14.07 -38.11 38.62
C GLN A 174 13.59 -39.48 39.11
N VAL A 175 12.34 -39.86 38.84
CA VAL A 175 11.80 -41.18 39.21
C VAL A 175 12.56 -42.30 38.48
N ALA A 176 12.83 -42.13 37.19
CA ALA A 176 13.62 -43.10 36.42
C ALA A 176 15.04 -43.25 36.97
N THR A 177 15.67 -42.14 37.37
CA THR A 177 17.01 -42.16 37.97
C THR A 177 17.01 -42.82 39.35
N ALA A 178 16.00 -42.56 40.17
CA ALA A 178 15.84 -43.19 41.48
C ALA A 178 15.60 -44.71 41.37
N ALA A 179 14.74 -45.13 40.43
CA ALA A 179 14.48 -46.54 40.16
C ALA A 179 15.74 -47.27 39.65
N ALA A 180 16.50 -46.65 38.75
CA ALA A 180 17.77 -47.21 38.26
C ALA A 180 18.81 -47.35 39.39
N ARG A 181 18.84 -46.40 40.34
CA ARG A 181 19.72 -46.47 41.51
C ARG A 181 19.31 -47.60 42.46
N GLN A 182 18.02 -47.73 42.76
CA GLN A 182 17.48 -48.82 43.59
C GLN A 182 17.76 -50.19 42.98
N LEU A 183 17.59 -50.35 41.66
CA LEU A 183 17.93 -51.59 40.95
C LEU A 183 19.43 -51.90 41.03
N LYS A 184 20.29 -50.89 40.88
CA LYS A 184 21.75 -51.04 41.01
C LYS A 184 22.19 -51.43 42.42
N ASP A 185 21.53 -50.89 43.44
CA ASP A 185 21.81 -51.22 44.84
C ASP A 185 21.30 -52.63 45.21
N ALA A 186 20.14 -53.06 44.68
CA ALA A 186 19.65 -54.43 44.85
C ALA A 186 20.56 -55.49 44.21
N LEU A 187 21.14 -55.18 43.03
CA LEU A 187 22.09 -56.05 42.32
C LEU A 187 23.47 -56.11 42.98
N ARG A 188 23.80 -55.22 43.93
CA ARG A 188 25.06 -55.25 44.70
C ARG A 188 25.01 -56.16 45.93
N HIS A 189 23.82 -56.65 46.28
CA HIS A 189 23.59 -57.55 47.42
C HIS A 189 23.21 -58.98 47.00
N LEU A 190 23.33 -59.30 45.70
CA LEU A 190 23.33 -60.65 45.14
C LEU A 190 24.78 -61.06 44.84
#